data_AF-A0AAN9YZV9-F1
#
_entry.id   AF-A0AAN9YZV9-F1
#
_cell.length_a   1.000
_cell.length_b   1.000
_cell.length_c   1.000
_cell.angle_alpha   90.00
_cell.angle_beta   90.00
_cell.angle_gamma   90.00
#
_symmetry.space_group_name_H-M   'P 1'
#
loop_
_entity.id
_entity.type
_entity.pdbx_description
1 polymer ?
#
loop_
_entity_poly.entity_id
_entity_poly.type
_entity_poly.pdbx_seq_one_letter_code
_entity_poly.pdbx_strand_id
1 'polypeptide(L)'
;MSKILDIESEDCFYENLTLGVVHILERTPRVSKIELERLAPCDRLVLTTWEQRHCCTMPEDLRNFYCSTDGFRLTWSYEFAGEVHPTGKMHINSVSDLRRLAGIKCAGDMDFPTLLDIEICNQQESATPNFGVRCKIFELDPCDGMAKVCLVYMDHGDSPDTRMREDPTIWLLDRCFEWHFLANTFTLYFRMMLVHQGLPQWQFRFTPMGLTPWAEQLFVQVAPHLLHGDAISTPVDWSDSQYNHLDPSVFRISCNSTRRRMDTVKKPAT
;
A
#
# COMPACT_ATOMS: atom_id res chain seq x y z
N MET A 1 3.98 -0.33 34.60
CA MET A 1 5.08 0.37 33.89
C MET A 1 5.38 -0.26 32.54
N SER A 2 5.43 -1.59 32.37
CA SER A 2 5.62 -2.23 31.05
C SER A 2 4.51 -1.90 30.05
N LYS A 3 3.24 -2.11 30.41
CA LYS A 3 2.09 -1.83 29.51
C LYS A 3 1.99 -0.38 29.03
N ILE A 4 2.50 0.60 29.80
CA ILE A 4 2.43 2.03 29.42
C ILE A 4 3.53 2.35 28.41
N LEU A 5 4.74 1.79 28.61
CA LEU A 5 5.84 1.92 27.66
C LEU A 5 5.55 1.20 26.33
N ASP A 6 4.86 0.06 26.38
CA ASP A 6 4.46 -0.68 25.19
C ASP A 6 3.45 0.13 24.34
N ILE A 7 2.45 0.74 24.97
CA ILE A 7 1.46 1.61 24.31
C ILE A 7 2.12 2.86 23.71
N GLU A 8 2.98 3.56 24.46
CA GLU A 8 3.71 4.74 23.95
C GLU A 8 4.64 4.39 22.78
N SER A 9 5.24 3.18 22.79
CA SER A 9 6.09 2.71 21.71
C SER A 9 5.30 2.35 20.44
N GLU A 10 4.09 1.81 20.61
CA GLU A 10 3.20 1.43 19.53
C GLU A 10 2.59 2.68 18.87
N ASP A 11 2.21 3.68 19.67
CA ASP A 11 1.74 4.98 19.16
C ASP A 11 2.82 5.70 18.34
N CYS A 12 4.07 5.70 18.82
CA CYS A 12 5.19 6.26 18.07
C CYS A 12 5.47 5.51 16.76
N PHE A 13 5.33 4.17 16.77
CA PHE A 13 5.45 3.37 15.54
C PHE A 13 4.41 3.78 14.50
N TYR A 14 3.13 3.83 14.86
CA TYR A 14 2.06 4.19 13.92
C TYR A 14 2.11 5.65 13.47
N GLU A 15 2.57 6.56 14.33
CA GLU A 15 2.83 7.95 13.95
C GLU A 15 3.92 8.05 12.87
N ASN A 16 5.00 7.29 13.01
CA ASN A 16 6.07 7.20 12.01
C ASN A 16 5.62 6.46 10.75
N LEU A 17 4.87 5.37 10.88
CA LEU A 17 4.35 4.58 9.75
C LEU A 17 3.39 5.41 8.90
N THR A 18 2.51 6.18 9.53
CA THR A 18 1.52 7.02 8.83
C THR A 18 2.06 8.38 8.42
N LEU A 19 3.30 8.72 8.79
CA LEU A 19 3.92 10.02 8.49
C LEU A 19 3.03 11.21 8.89
N GLY A 20 2.31 11.08 10.00
CA GLY A 20 1.41 12.12 10.52
C GLY A 20 0.11 12.31 9.74
N VAL A 21 -0.26 11.40 8.82
CA VAL A 21 -1.56 11.45 8.11
C VAL A 21 -2.74 11.56 9.07
N VAL A 22 -2.70 10.86 10.21
CA VAL A 22 -3.77 10.93 11.22
C VAL A 22 -3.97 12.37 11.70
N HIS A 23 -2.89 13.07 12.03
CA HIS A 23 -2.93 14.49 12.45
C HIS A 23 -3.44 15.41 11.33
N ILE A 24 -3.13 15.11 10.07
CA ILE A 24 -3.65 15.87 8.91
C ILE A 24 -5.17 15.69 8.80
N LEU A 25 -5.66 14.46 8.93
CA LEU A 25 -7.08 14.15 8.89
C LEU A 25 -7.84 14.80 10.05
N GLU A 26 -7.29 14.76 11.27
CA GLU A 26 -7.90 15.39 12.45
C GLU A 26 -8.04 16.91 12.31
N ARG A 27 -7.11 17.55 11.59
CA ARG A 27 -7.15 19.00 11.31
C ARG A 27 -8.02 19.35 10.11
N THR A 28 -8.41 18.37 9.30
CA THR A 28 -9.21 18.61 8.11
C THR A 28 -10.66 18.87 8.51
N PRO A 29 -11.25 20.03 8.15
CA PRO A 29 -12.64 20.32 8.49
C PRO A 29 -13.59 19.24 7.98
N ARG A 30 -14.56 18.86 8.82
CA ARG A 30 -15.64 17.90 8.50
C ARG A 30 -15.18 16.45 8.34
N VAL A 31 -13.89 16.16 8.50
CA VAL A 31 -13.39 14.79 8.66
C VAL A 31 -13.64 14.35 10.11
N SER A 32 -14.13 13.13 10.28
CA SER A 32 -14.42 12.53 11.59
C SER A 32 -14.31 11.01 11.53
N LYS A 33 -14.49 10.34 12.68
CA LYS A 33 -14.42 8.87 12.81
C LYS A 33 -13.15 8.28 12.20
N ILE A 34 -12.01 8.86 12.55
CA ILE A 34 -10.70 8.37 12.13
C ILE A 34 -10.39 7.14 12.97
N GLU A 35 -10.27 5.99 12.32
CA GLU A 35 -10.02 4.70 12.94
C GLU A 35 -8.78 4.09 12.31
N LEU A 36 -7.72 3.96 13.09
CA LEU A 36 -6.49 3.26 12.72
C LEU A 36 -6.47 1.92 13.46
N GLU A 37 -6.48 0.82 12.70
CA GLU A 37 -6.35 -0.51 13.26
C GLU A 37 -4.90 -0.80 13.62
N ARG A 38 -4.67 -1.19 14.88
CA ARG A 38 -3.37 -1.66 15.34
C ARG A 38 -3.29 -3.17 15.17
N LEU A 39 -2.47 -3.60 14.21
CA LEU A 39 -2.27 -5.00 13.85
C LEU A 39 -0.92 -5.50 14.39
N ALA A 40 -0.91 -6.75 14.84
CA ALA A 40 0.32 -7.37 15.33
C ALA A 40 1.28 -7.65 14.16
N PRO A 41 2.60 -7.65 14.39
CA PRO A 41 3.56 -8.08 13.38
C PRO A 41 3.37 -9.55 12.98
N CYS A 42 3.64 -9.87 11.73
CA CYS A 42 3.65 -11.24 11.22
C CYS A 42 4.95 -11.95 11.60
N ASP A 43 4.86 -13.22 12.01
CA ASP A 43 6.04 -14.06 12.25
C ASP A 43 6.78 -14.32 10.92
N ARG A 44 8.12 -14.22 10.95
CA ARG A 44 8.98 -14.54 9.82
C ARG A 44 8.73 -15.94 9.26
N LEU A 45 8.36 -16.91 10.12
CA LEU A 45 8.02 -18.25 9.68
C LEU A 45 6.77 -18.28 8.78
N VAL A 46 5.76 -17.45 9.07
CA VAL A 46 4.55 -17.32 8.25
C VAL A 46 4.91 -16.76 6.88
N LEU A 47 5.78 -15.74 6.84
CA LEU A 47 6.28 -15.19 5.58
C LEU A 47 7.06 -16.21 4.76
N THR A 48 7.99 -16.94 5.39
CA THR A 48 8.72 -18.03 4.71
C THR A 48 7.79 -19.13 4.20
N THR A 49 6.74 -19.48 4.96
CA THR A 49 5.75 -20.47 4.54
C THR A 49 4.95 -19.98 3.35
N TRP A 50 4.54 -18.71 3.34
CA TRP A 50 3.86 -18.08 2.20
C TRP A 50 4.73 -18.12 0.94
N GLU A 51 6.01 -17.77 1.06
CA GLU A 51 6.96 -17.79 -0.05
C GLU A 51 7.20 -19.20 -0.62
N GLN A 52 7.35 -20.18 0.25
CA GLN A 52 7.47 -21.59 -0.15
C GLN A 52 6.20 -22.06 -0.88
N ARG A 53 5.02 -21.75 -0.32
CA ARG A 53 3.71 -22.12 -0.88
C ARG A 53 3.51 -21.54 -2.28
N HIS A 54 3.96 -20.31 -2.52
CA HIS A 54 3.77 -19.63 -3.80
C HIS A 54 4.99 -19.68 -4.73
N CYS A 55 6.08 -20.30 -4.26
CA CYS A 55 7.36 -20.47 -4.95
C CYS A 55 7.98 -19.13 -5.42
N CYS A 56 7.77 -18.06 -4.66
CA CYS A 56 8.32 -16.72 -4.95
C CYS A 56 8.81 -16.07 -3.66
N THR A 57 9.75 -15.15 -3.79
CA THR A 57 10.29 -14.38 -2.66
C THR A 57 9.56 -13.06 -2.57
N MET A 58 9.07 -12.70 -1.38
CA MET A 58 8.48 -11.40 -1.10
C MET A 58 9.55 -10.31 -1.25
N PRO A 59 9.25 -9.16 -1.89
CA PRO A 59 10.20 -8.06 -1.93
C PRO A 59 10.53 -7.59 -0.52
N GLU A 60 11.79 -7.17 -0.32
CA GLU A 60 12.33 -6.93 1.02
C GLU A 60 11.52 -5.90 1.82
N ASP A 61 11.07 -4.84 1.16
CA ASP A 61 10.30 -3.77 1.80
C ASP A 61 8.91 -4.22 2.26
N LEU A 62 8.20 -4.99 1.45
CA LEU A 62 6.92 -5.61 1.83
C LEU A 62 7.10 -6.65 2.94
N ARG A 63 8.19 -7.44 2.89
CA ARG A 63 8.51 -8.39 3.96
C ARG A 63 8.74 -7.66 5.28
N ASN A 64 9.53 -6.58 5.26
CA ASN A 64 9.81 -5.78 6.45
C ASN A 64 8.53 -5.13 6.99
N PHE A 65 7.65 -4.63 6.11
CA PHE A 65 6.32 -4.15 6.48
C PHE A 65 5.52 -5.21 7.23
N TYR A 66 5.40 -6.43 6.69
CA TYR A 66 4.68 -7.50 7.40
C TYR A 66 5.37 -7.96 8.69
N CYS A 67 6.70 -7.90 8.76
CA CYS A 67 7.44 -8.12 10.01
C CYS A 67 7.20 -7.03 11.07
N SER A 68 6.51 -5.93 10.71
CA SER A 68 6.16 -4.83 11.60
C SER A 68 4.65 -4.73 11.87
N THR A 69 3.81 -5.09 10.89
CA THR A 69 2.34 -5.09 10.99
C THR A 69 1.74 -6.04 9.96
N ASP A 70 0.86 -6.96 10.35
CA ASP A 70 0.22 -7.92 9.43
C ASP A 70 -0.96 -7.31 8.66
N GLY A 71 -0.64 -6.41 7.74
CA GLY A 71 -1.60 -5.59 7.01
C GLY A 71 -1.68 -4.17 7.57
N PHE A 72 -2.59 -3.36 7.01
CA PHE A 72 -2.82 -1.98 7.44
C PHE A 72 -4.25 -1.56 7.12
N ARG A 73 -4.93 -0.94 8.09
CA ARG A 73 -6.26 -0.37 7.86
C ARG A 73 -6.42 0.96 8.59
N LEU A 74 -6.65 2.02 7.81
CA LEU A 74 -7.04 3.33 8.32
C LEU A 74 -8.30 3.78 7.58
N THR A 75 -9.36 4.06 8.31
CA THR A 75 -10.63 4.56 7.75
C THR A 75 -11.03 5.89 8.37
N TRP A 76 -11.73 6.71 7.60
CA TRP A 76 -12.30 7.95 8.10
C TRP A 76 -13.57 8.32 7.35
N SER A 77 -14.39 9.15 7.98
CA SER A 77 -15.68 9.61 7.46
C SER A 77 -15.67 11.10 7.17
N TYR A 78 -16.44 11.52 6.17
CA TYR A 78 -16.63 12.92 5.82
C TYR A 78 -18.08 13.33 6.10
N GLU A 79 -18.27 14.47 6.75
CA GLU A 79 -19.58 15.04 6.99
C GLU A 79 -20.02 15.89 5.79
N PHE A 80 -21.03 15.44 5.04
CA PHE A 80 -21.66 16.18 3.95
C PHE A 80 -23.11 16.55 4.29
N ALA A 81 -23.45 17.84 4.26
CA ALA A 81 -24.79 18.35 4.55
C ALA A 81 -25.38 17.89 5.90
N GLY A 82 -24.54 17.76 6.94
CA GLY A 82 -24.93 17.31 8.27
C GLY A 82 -24.97 15.78 8.44
N GLU A 83 -24.69 15.01 7.39
CA GLU A 83 -24.65 13.55 7.41
C GLU A 83 -23.21 13.02 7.28
N VAL A 84 -22.84 12.08 8.14
CA VAL A 84 -21.48 11.51 8.19
C VAL A 84 -21.42 10.24 7.35
N HIS A 85 -20.59 10.27 6.30
CA HIS A 85 -20.43 9.18 5.33
C HIS A 85 -19.05 8.53 5.44
N PRO A 86 -18.93 7.20 5.52
CA PRO A 86 -17.64 6.51 5.36
C PRO A 86 -17.04 6.91 4.02
N THR A 87 -15.86 7.53 4.04
CA THR A 87 -15.31 8.20 2.85
C THR A 87 -13.94 7.67 2.50
N GLY A 88 -12.95 7.86 3.36
CA GLY A 88 -11.60 7.43 3.05
C GLY A 88 -11.23 6.10 3.67
N LYS A 89 -10.43 5.33 2.94
CA LYS A 89 -9.91 4.04 3.33
C LYS A 89 -8.51 3.85 2.77
N MET A 90 -7.60 3.51 3.66
CA MET A 90 -6.29 2.98 3.34
C MET A 90 -6.27 1.53 3.79
N HIS A 91 -5.91 0.62 2.89
CA HIS A 91 -6.02 -0.80 3.16
C HIS A 91 -4.88 -1.58 2.50
N ILE A 92 -4.22 -2.44 3.27
CA ILE A 92 -3.31 -3.48 2.81
C ILE A 92 -3.75 -4.78 3.49
N ASN A 93 -4.00 -5.81 2.69
CA ASN A 93 -4.39 -7.14 3.17
C ASN A 93 -3.33 -7.73 4.13
N SER A 94 -3.78 -8.59 5.03
CA SER A 94 -2.87 -9.44 5.80
C SER A 94 -2.18 -10.45 4.88
N VAL A 95 -1.07 -11.04 5.33
CA VAL A 95 -0.37 -12.12 4.59
C VAL A 95 -1.32 -13.28 4.29
N SER A 96 -2.22 -13.58 5.22
CA SER A 96 -3.21 -14.66 5.07
C SER A 96 -4.30 -14.35 4.04
N ASP A 97 -4.58 -13.06 3.81
CA ASP A 97 -5.57 -12.56 2.86
C ASP A 97 -4.97 -12.21 1.48
N LEU A 98 -3.66 -12.40 1.27
CA LEU A 98 -3.01 -12.23 -0.03
C LEU A 98 -3.48 -13.29 -1.02
N ARG A 99 -4.58 -12.98 -1.71
CA ARG A 99 -5.19 -13.86 -2.71
C ARG A 99 -4.37 -13.86 -3.99
N ARG A 100 -4.03 -15.05 -4.46
CA ARG A 100 -3.37 -15.23 -5.75
C ARG A 100 -4.42 -15.14 -6.87
N LEU A 101 -4.25 -14.19 -7.79
CA LEU A 101 -5.18 -13.93 -8.90
C LEU A 101 -4.84 -14.71 -10.18
N ALA A 102 -3.56 -15.04 -10.40
CA ALA A 102 -3.09 -15.74 -11.60
C ALA A 102 -2.02 -16.80 -11.29
N GLY A 103 -1.96 -17.84 -12.14
CA GLY A 103 -0.82 -18.77 -12.23
C GLY A 103 -0.90 -20.08 -11.43
N ILE A 104 -1.96 -20.35 -10.66
CA ILE A 104 -2.31 -21.72 -10.19
C ILE A 104 -3.81 -21.91 -10.34
N LYS A 105 -4.23 -22.88 -11.16
CA LYS A 105 -5.62 -23.37 -11.16
C LYS A 105 -5.85 -24.12 -9.85
N CYS A 106 -6.66 -23.58 -8.95
CA CYS A 106 -7.21 -24.37 -7.86
C CYS A 106 -8.08 -25.47 -8.47
N ALA A 107 -7.86 -26.73 -8.07
CA ALA A 107 -8.53 -27.89 -8.64
C ALA A 107 -10.08 -27.91 -8.46
N GLY A 108 -10.66 -26.90 -7.78
CA GLY A 108 -12.10 -26.74 -7.56
C GLY A 108 -12.79 -25.65 -8.39
N ASP A 109 -12.05 -24.79 -9.11
CA ASP A 109 -12.61 -23.66 -9.89
C ASP A 109 -12.68 -24.00 -11.39
N MET A 110 -13.26 -25.15 -11.75
CA MET A 110 -13.37 -25.56 -13.16
C MET A 110 -14.44 -24.78 -13.94
N ASP A 111 -15.32 -24.04 -13.27
CA ASP A 111 -16.52 -23.42 -13.90
C ASP A 111 -16.55 -21.88 -13.85
N PHE A 112 -15.49 -21.21 -13.40
CA PHE A 112 -15.44 -19.74 -13.34
C PHE A 112 -14.40 -19.16 -14.30
N PRO A 113 -14.75 -18.09 -15.05
CA PRO A 113 -13.78 -17.40 -15.90
C PRO A 113 -12.63 -16.84 -15.05
N THR A 114 -11.41 -17.14 -15.48
CA THR A 114 -10.13 -16.77 -14.87
C THR A 114 -9.47 -15.62 -15.65
N LEU A 115 -8.43 -14.99 -15.09
CA LEU A 115 -7.62 -14.02 -15.85
C LEU A 115 -7.03 -14.63 -17.15
N LEU A 116 -6.84 -15.95 -17.17
CA LEU A 116 -6.38 -16.67 -18.36
C LEU A 116 -7.39 -16.64 -19.51
N ASP A 117 -8.69 -16.66 -19.20
CA ASP A 117 -9.75 -16.61 -20.21
C ASP A 117 -9.81 -15.22 -20.87
N ILE A 118 -9.45 -14.17 -20.12
CA ILE A 118 -9.35 -12.79 -20.60
C ILE A 118 -8.13 -12.62 -21.51
N GLU A 119 -6.98 -13.17 -21.13
CA GLU A 119 -5.77 -13.18 -21.99
C GLU A 119 -6.02 -13.87 -23.34
N ILE A 120 -6.72 -15.01 -23.34
CA ILE A 120 -7.06 -15.74 -24.56
C ILE A 120 -7.93 -14.90 -25.49
N CYS A 121 -8.79 -14.04 -24.95
CA CYS A 121 -9.65 -13.15 -25.72
C CYS A 121 -8.91 -11.89 -26.20
N ASN A 122 -7.89 -11.43 -25.47
CA ASN A 122 -7.19 -10.16 -25.73
C ASN A 122 -5.94 -10.32 -26.62
N GLN A 123 -6.02 -11.13 -27.69
CA GLN A 123 -4.94 -11.36 -28.68
C GLN A 123 -4.57 -10.12 -29.54
N GLN A 124 -4.79 -8.91 -29.03
CA GLN A 124 -4.33 -7.68 -29.63
C GLN A 124 -3.00 -7.27 -28.99
N GLU A 125 -1.99 -7.07 -29.84
CA GLU A 125 -0.70 -6.47 -29.48
C GLU A 125 -0.93 -5.08 -28.87
N SER A 126 -1.22 -5.04 -27.57
CA SER A 126 -1.36 -3.82 -26.79
C SER A 126 -0.03 -3.57 -26.07
N ALA A 127 0.31 -2.29 -25.91
CA ALA A 127 1.54 -1.84 -25.23
C ALA A 127 1.54 -2.11 -23.71
N THR A 128 0.51 -2.78 -23.19
CA THR A 128 0.39 -3.17 -21.78
C THR A 128 1.13 -4.50 -21.52
N PRO A 129 1.70 -4.71 -20.32
CA PRO A 129 2.37 -5.97 -20.02
C PRO A 129 1.37 -7.12 -20.14
N ASN A 130 1.74 -8.14 -20.91
CA ASN A 130 0.97 -9.37 -20.97
C ASN A 130 1.24 -10.16 -19.69
N PHE A 131 0.31 -10.10 -18.73
CA PHE A 131 0.41 -10.81 -17.47
C PHE A 131 0.07 -12.29 -17.60
N GLY A 132 0.77 -12.99 -18.48
CA GLY A 132 0.46 -14.37 -18.87
C GLY A 132 0.41 -15.38 -17.71
N VAL A 133 -0.07 -16.59 -17.99
CA VAL A 133 -0.10 -17.80 -17.12
C VAL A 133 1.08 -18.02 -16.16
N ARG A 134 2.28 -17.52 -16.48
CA ARG A 134 3.50 -17.68 -15.69
C ARG A 134 3.70 -16.59 -14.63
N CYS A 135 3.00 -15.46 -14.75
CA CYS A 135 3.03 -14.38 -13.77
C CYS A 135 2.46 -14.86 -12.42
N LYS A 136 2.97 -14.27 -11.35
CA LYS A 136 2.40 -14.46 -9.99
C LYS A 136 1.85 -13.14 -9.54
N ILE A 137 0.56 -13.12 -9.27
CA ILE A 137 -0.19 -11.90 -9.00
C ILE A 137 -0.89 -12.10 -7.67
N PHE A 138 -0.64 -11.19 -6.73
CA PHE A 138 -1.23 -11.22 -5.39
C PHE A 138 -1.97 -9.93 -5.10
N GLU A 139 -3.23 -10.05 -4.68
CA GLU A 139 -4.09 -8.91 -4.33
C GLU A 139 -3.64 -8.30 -2.99
N LEU A 140 -3.13 -7.08 -3.03
CA LEU A 140 -2.74 -6.30 -1.86
C LEU A 140 -3.93 -5.51 -1.29
N ASP A 141 -4.78 -4.96 -2.16
CA ASP A 141 -5.95 -4.18 -1.76
C ASP A 141 -7.11 -4.46 -2.74
N PRO A 142 -8.28 -4.90 -2.25
CA PRO A 142 -9.46 -5.10 -3.09
C PRO A 142 -10.16 -3.78 -3.50
N CYS A 143 -9.69 -2.61 -3.05
CA CYS A 143 -10.19 -1.28 -3.37
C CYS A 143 -11.74 -1.18 -3.40
N ASP A 144 -12.39 -1.78 -2.41
CA ASP A 144 -13.86 -1.88 -2.27
C ASP A 144 -14.60 -2.40 -3.52
N GLY A 145 -13.94 -3.26 -4.31
CA GLY A 145 -14.49 -3.88 -5.51
C GLY A 145 -14.50 -2.98 -6.75
N MET A 146 -13.95 -1.76 -6.65
CA MET A 146 -13.84 -0.83 -7.78
C MET A 146 -12.63 -1.10 -8.67
N ALA A 147 -11.59 -1.71 -8.10
CA ALA A 147 -10.36 -2.14 -8.76
C ALA A 147 -9.65 -3.12 -7.84
N LYS A 148 -8.44 -3.57 -8.21
CA LYS A 148 -7.56 -4.34 -7.32
C LYS A 148 -6.14 -3.82 -7.45
N VAL A 149 -5.50 -3.51 -6.33
CA VAL A 149 -4.05 -3.29 -6.34
C VAL A 149 -3.34 -4.61 -6.12
N CYS A 150 -2.40 -4.91 -7.00
CA CYS A 150 -1.74 -6.20 -7.09
C CYS A 150 -0.22 -6.04 -7.01
N LEU A 151 0.42 -6.94 -6.26
CA LEU A 151 1.84 -7.24 -6.37
C LEU A 151 2.04 -8.20 -7.53
N VAL A 152 2.86 -7.83 -8.52
CA VAL A 152 3.05 -8.60 -9.73
C VAL A 152 4.50 -9.00 -9.92
N TYR A 153 4.71 -10.32 -9.97
CA TYR A 153 5.94 -10.95 -10.44
C TYR A 153 5.78 -11.22 -11.93
N MET A 154 6.47 -10.43 -12.74
CA MET A 154 6.55 -10.67 -14.19
C MET A 154 7.45 -11.87 -14.46
N ASP A 155 7.07 -12.71 -15.42
CA ASP A 155 7.94 -13.75 -15.95
C ASP A 155 8.54 -13.29 -17.28
N HIS A 156 9.77 -12.80 -17.23
CA HIS A 156 10.56 -12.51 -18.41
C HIS A 156 11.19 -13.83 -18.87
N GLY A 157 10.45 -14.53 -19.73
CA GLY A 157 10.69 -15.92 -20.12
C GLY A 157 12.16 -16.33 -20.21
N ASP A 158 12.46 -17.47 -19.58
CA ASP A 158 13.68 -18.30 -19.69
C ASP A 158 15.00 -17.53 -19.89
N SER A 159 15.21 -16.43 -19.17
CA SER A 159 16.57 -15.97 -18.91
C SER A 159 17.22 -16.99 -17.96
N PRO A 160 18.30 -17.68 -18.37
CA PRO A 160 18.93 -18.73 -17.56
C PRO A 160 19.65 -18.17 -16.32
N ASP A 161 19.78 -16.85 -16.22
CA ASP A 161 20.39 -16.20 -15.08
C ASP A 161 19.35 -15.91 -13.99
N THR A 162 19.14 -16.90 -13.14
CA THR A 162 18.28 -16.82 -11.93
C THR A 162 18.61 -15.62 -11.02
N ARG A 163 19.76 -14.96 -11.24
CA ARG A 163 20.25 -13.80 -10.48
C ARG A 163 19.71 -12.45 -10.97
N MET A 164 19.01 -12.41 -12.11
CA MET A 164 18.43 -11.20 -12.70
C MET A 164 16.90 -11.21 -12.70
N ARG A 165 16.27 -11.90 -11.74
CA ARG A 165 14.83 -11.74 -11.51
C ARG A 165 14.59 -10.30 -11.03
N GLU A 166 13.88 -9.53 -11.84
CA GLU A 166 13.43 -8.20 -11.46
C GLU A 166 12.55 -8.26 -10.22
N ASP A 167 12.66 -7.22 -9.39
CA ASP A 167 11.80 -7.09 -8.22
C ASP A 167 10.34 -6.94 -8.66
N PRO A 168 9.39 -7.57 -7.95
CA PRO A 168 7.99 -7.46 -8.28
C PRO A 168 7.49 -6.02 -8.10
N THR A 169 6.58 -5.62 -8.98
CA THR A 169 6.06 -4.25 -9.07
C THR A 169 4.59 -4.17 -8.68
N ILE A 170 4.09 -2.96 -8.44
CA ILE A 170 2.71 -2.71 -7.99
C ILE A 170 1.87 -2.17 -9.15
N TRP A 171 0.75 -2.84 -9.41
CA TRP A 171 -0.16 -2.53 -10.50
C TRP A 171 -1.61 -2.42 -10.03
N LEU A 172 -2.41 -1.60 -10.70
CA LEU A 172 -3.85 -1.56 -10.57
C LEU A 172 -4.48 -2.40 -11.68
N LEU A 173 -5.36 -3.32 -11.32
CA LEU A 173 -6.27 -4.00 -12.22
C LEU A 173 -7.66 -3.37 -12.09
N ASP A 174 -8.15 -2.75 -13.16
CA ASP A 174 -9.47 -2.11 -13.16
C ASP A 174 -10.61 -3.09 -13.51
N ARG A 175 -11.85 -2.58 -13.59
CA ARG A 175 -13.04 -3.39 -13.95
C ARG A 175 -13.17 -3.69 -15.45
N CYS A 176 -12.42 -3.00 -16.28
CA CYS A 176 -12.27 -3.32 -17.70
C CYS A 176 -11.22 -4.40 -17.93
N PHE A 177 -10.57 -4.87 -16.85
CA PHE A 177 -9.44 -5.81 -16.86
C PHE A 177 -8.19 -5.24 -17.53
N GLU A 178 -8.05 -3.92 -17.53
CA GLU A 178 -6.82 -3.26 -17.94
C GLU A 178 -5.88 -3.08 -16.74
N TRP A 179 -4.59 -3.14 -17.06
CA TRP A 179 -3.51 -3.05 -16.09
C TRP A 179 -2.82 -1.71 -16.17
N HIS A 180 -2.70 -1.04 -15.02
CA HIS A 180 -2.10 0.28 -14.91
C HIS A 180 -0.95 0.23 -13.89
N PHE A 181 0.23 0.67 -14.30
CA PHE A 181 1.38 0.71 -13.42
C PHE A 181 1.17 1.75 -12.31
N LEU A 182 1.45 1.39 -11.06
CA LEU A 182 1.38 2.34 -9.93
C LEU A 182 2.76 2.66 -9.37
N ALA A 183 3.55 1.63 -9.04
CA ALA A 183 4.83 1.82 -8.35
C ALA A 183 5.81 0.67 -8.61
N ASN A 184 7.10 0.99 -8.56
CA ASN A 184 8.19 0.02 -8.65
C ASN A 184 8.42 -0.78 -7.36
N THR A 185 7.97 -0.26 -6.22
CA THR A 185 8.19 -0.84 -4.88
C THR A 185 6.93 -0.71 -4.04
N PHE A 186 6.79 -1.59 -3.04
CA PHE A 186 5.68 -1.50 -2.10
C PHE A 186 5.75 -0.20 -1.29
N THR A 187 6.95 0.19 -0.83
CA THR A 187 7.17 1.41 -0.06
C THR A 187 6.69 2.65 -0.81
N LEU A 188 6.95 2.71 -2.11
CA LEU A 188 6.49 3.82 -2.93
C LEU A 188 4.96 3.84 -3.03
N TYR A 189 4.34 2.69 -3.31
CA TYR A 189 2.88 2.58 -3.33
C TYR A 189 2.24 2.98 -1.98
N PHE A 190 2.81 2.50 -0.87
CA PHE A 190 2.34 2.83 0.48
C PHE A 190 2.42 4.35 0.74
N ARG A 191 3.50 5.01 0.32
CA ARG A 191 3.62 6.48 0.39
C ARG A 191 2.57 7.19 -0.47
N MET A 192 2.33 6.70 -1.69
CA MET A 192 1.27 7.26 -2.54
C MET A 192 -0.09 7.18 -1.83
N MET A 193 -0.41 6.04 -1.20
CA MET A 193 -1.63 5.86 -0.41
C MET A 193 -1.74 6.88 0.75
N LEU A 194 -0.64 7.10 1.49
CA LEU A 194 -0.59 8.10 2.57
C LEU A 194 -0.78 9.53 2.06
N VAL A 195 -0.07 9.91 0.99
CA VAL A 195 -0.17 11.25 0.36
C VAL A 195 -1.61 11.55 -0.07
N HIS A 196 -2.30 10.54 -0.61
CA HIS A 196 -3.69 10.68 -1.04
C HIS A 196 -4.71 10.53 0.08
N GLN A 197 -4.26 10.35 1.33
CA GLN A 197 -5.12 10.30 2.52
C GLN A 197 -6.20 9.21 2.44
N GLY A 198 -6.02 8.18 1.61
CA GLY A 198 -7.02 7.14 1.38
C GLY A 198 -8.31 7.66 0.75
N LEU A 199 -8.27 8.81 0.06
CA LEU A 199 -9.43 9.36 -0.65
C LEU A 199 -9.97 8.35 -1.68
N PRO A 200 -11.29 8.29 -1.88
CA PRO A 200 -11.87 7.37 -2.87
C PRO A 200 -11.23 7.49 -4.24
N GLN A 201 -10.96 6.35 -4.86
CA GLN A 201 -10.45 6.25 -6.24
C GLN A 201 -9.11 6.94 -6.49
N TRP A 202 -8.32 7.26 -5.45
CA TRP A 202 -7.06 7.99 -5.64
C TRP A 202 -6.11 7.30 -6.63
N GLN A 203 -6.12 5.96 -6.72
CA GLN A 203 -5.32 5.19 -7.67
C GLN A 203 -5.69 5.49 -9.13
N PHE A 204 -6.96 5.76 -9.42
CA PHE A 204 -7.43 6.05 -10.78
C PHE A 204 -6.88 7.37 -11.34
N ARG A 205 -6.32 8.24 -10.49
CA ARG A 205 -5.61 9.44 -10.96
C ARG A 205 -4.40 9.09 -11.85
N PHE A 206 -3.85 7.89 -11.71
CA PHE A 206 -2.72 7.39 -12.51
C PHE A 206 -3.18 6.55 -13.71
N THR A 207 -4.46 6.63 -14.07
CA THR A 207 -5.05 5.87 -15.18
C THR A 207 -5.73 6.81 -16.17
N PRO A 208 -5.89 6.42 -17.44
CA PRO A 208 -6.64 7.20 -18.43
C PRO A 208 -8.09 7.50 -18.02
N MET A 209 -8.68 6.68 -17.13
CA MET A 209 -10.06 6.83 -16.68
C MET A 209 -10.25 8.01 -15.73
N GLY A 210 -9.20 8.37 -14.98
CA GLY A 210 -9.24 9.47 -14.02
C GLY A 210 -10.25 9.27 -12.87
N LEU A 211 -10.47 10.35 -12.11
CA LEU A 211 -11.41 10.35 -10.98
C LEU A 211 -12.86 10.50 -11.47
N THR A 212 -13.80 9.87 -10.77
CA THR A 212 -15.22 10.21 -10.96
C THR A 212 -15.52 11.61 -10.43
N PRO A 213 -16.59 12.29 -10.92
CA PRO A 213 -16.94 13.62 -10.44
C PRO A 213 -17.17 13.71 -8.92
N TRP A 214 -17.70 12.63 -8.32
CA TRP A 214 -17.89 12.55 -6.88
C TRP A 214 -16.54 12.47 -6.13
N ALA A 215 -15.61 11.64 -6.60
CA ALA A 215 -14.28 11.55 -6.02
C ALA A 215 -13.52 12.88 -6.18
N GLU A 216 -13.57 13.50 -7.36
CA GLU A 216 -12.95 14.80 -7.62
C GLU A 216 -13.47 15.88 -6.67
N GLN A 217 -14.78 15.93 -6.44
CA GLN A 217 -15.37 16.85 -5.48
C GLN A 217 -14.83 16.63 -4.06
N LEU A 218 -14.64 15.38 -3.62
CA LEU A 218 -14.02 15.09 -2.34
C LEU A 218 -12.57 15.56 -2.28
N PHE A 219 -11.80 15.39 -3.36
CA PHE A 219 -10.45 15.95 -3.46
C PHE A 219 -10.45 17.47 -3.30
N VAL A 220 -11.39 18.18 -3.94
CA VAL A 220 -11.53 19.64 -3.78
C VAL A 220 -11.77 20.03 -2.32
N GLN A 221 -12.59 19.26 -1.60
CA GLN A 221 -12.97 19.56 -0.22
C GLN A 221 -11.90 19.18 0.82
N VAL A 222 -11.20 18.07 0.63
CA VAL A 222 -10.31 17.46 1.64
C VAL A 222 -8.84 17.79 1.35
N ALA A 223 -8.42 17.69 0.08
CA ALA A 223 -7.02 17.82 -0.30
C ALA A 223 -6.87 18.48 -1.69
N PRO A 224 -7.28 19.76 -1.86
CA PRO A 224 -7.31 20.42 -3.16
C PRO A 224 -5.93 20.58 -3.80
N HIS A 225 -4.86 20.59 -2.99
CA HIS A 225 -3.49 20.63 -3.47
C HIS A 225 -3.12 19.40 -4.32
N LEU A 226 -3.78 18.26 -4.12
CA LEU A 226 -3.55 17.04 -4.92
C LEU A 226 -4.14 17.12 -6.34
N LEU A 227 -5.03 18.07 -6.62
CA LEU A 227 -5.60 18.31 -7.96
C LEU A 227 -4.67 19.14 -8.86
N HIS A 228 -3.68 19.82 -8.27
CA HIS A 228 -2.79 20.72 -9.00
C HIS A 228 -1.56 19.94 -9.50
N GLY A 229 -1.69 19.34 -10.68
CA GLY A 229 -0.61 18.64 -11.38
C GLY A 229 -1.16 17.74 -12.48
N ASP A 230 -0.63 17.84 -13.70
CA ASP A 230 -1.01 17.00 -14.83
C ASP A 230 -0.55 15.55 -14.59
N ALA A 231 -1.33 14.78 -13.83
CA ALA A 231 -1.06 13.36 -13.59
C ALA A 231 -1.12 12.49 -14.86
N ILE A 232 -1.54 13.08 -16.00
CA ILE A 232 -1.78 12.38 -17.27
C ILE A 232 -0.59 12.51 -18.24
N SER A 233 0.34 13.45 -18.03
CA SER A 233 1.33 13.79 -19.07
C SER A 233 2.78 13.40 -18.76
N THR A 234 3.11 13.11 -17.51
CA THR A 234 4.42 12.57 -17.13
C THR A 234 4.22 11.53 -16.05
N PRO A 235 4.83 10.33 -16.13
CA PRO A 235 4.95 9.48 -14.96
C PRO A 235 5.58 10.35 -13.88
N VAL A 236 4.82 10.69 -12.84
CA VAL A 236 5.35 11.42 -11.70
C VAL A 236 6.44 10.52 -11.18
N ASP A 237 7.69 10.92 -11.40
CA ASP A 237 8.83 10.18 -10.90
C ASP A 237 8.87 10.40 -9.39
N TRP A 238 8.07 9.59 -8.68
CA TRP A 238 8.00 9.63 -7.24
C TRP A 238 9.32 9.21 -6.58
N SER A 239 10.30 8.72 -7.35
CA SER A 239 11.64 8.47 -6.83
C SER A 239 12.36 9.78 -6.45
N ASP A 240 12.03 10.90 -7.12
CA ASP A 240 12.63 12.23 -6.93
C ASP A 240 11.75 13.20 -6.12
N SER A 241 10.62 12.74 -5.59
CA SER A 241 9.74 13.57 -4.75
C SER A 241 10.45 13.94 -3.44
N GLN A 242 10.87 15.21 -3.32
CA GLN A 242 11.60 15.79 -2.18
C GLN A 242 10.81 15.80 -0.85
N TYR A 243 9.61 15.21 -0.80
CA TYR A 243 8.71 15.30 0.35
C TYR A 243 8.39 13.91 0.93
N ASN A 244 8.51 13.80 2.26
CA ASN A 244 8.08 12.68 3.08
C ASN A 244 8.71 11.32 2.74
N HIS A 245 10.04 11.19 2.85
CA HIS A 245 10.70 9.89 2.75
C HIS A 245 10.29 9.00 3.93
N LEU A 246 9.51 7.96 3.65
CA LEU A 246 9.35 6.85 4.61
C LEU A 246 10.71 6.16 4.70
N ASP A 247 11.37 6.28 5.86
CA ASP A 247 12.62 5.55 6.08
C ASP A 247 12.31 4.04 6.01
N PRO A 248 12.94 3.25 5.13
CA PRO A 248 12.76 1.79 5.13
C PRO A 248 13.10 1.13 6.48
N SER A 249 13.84 1.82 7.35
CA SER A 249 14.07 1.43 8.73
C SER A 249 12.87 1.60 9.66
N VAL A 250 11.80 2.30 9.26
CA VAL A 250 10.53 2.35 10.01
C VAL A 250 9.95 0.95 10.19
N PHE A 251 10.21 0.07 9.23
CA PHE A 251 9.86 -1.35 9.27
C PHE A 251 10.87 -2.22 10.05
N ARG A 252 11.94 -1.62 10.58
CA ARG A 252 12.95 -2.30 11.39
C ARG A 252 12.75 -1.82 12.83
N ILE A 253 12.09 -2.66 13.63
CA ILE A 253 11.81 -2.43 15.06
C ILE A 253 13.11 -2.05 15.79
N SER A 254 13.31 -0.75 16.02
CA SER A 254 14.45 -0.20 16.75
C SER A 254 14.09 1.19 17.30
N CYS A 255 13.13 1.26 18.21
CA CYS A 255 12.94 2.45 19.04
C CYS A 255 14.04 2.48 20.11
N ASN A 256 15.23 2.98 19.75
CA ASN A 256 16.23 3.34 20.75
C ASN A 256 15.71 4.55 21.55
N SER A 257 15.12 4.26 22.71
CA SER A 257 14.87 5.25 23.76
C SER A 257 16.16 6.00 24.05
N THR A 258 16.27 7.24 23.57
CA THR A 258 17.34 8.15 23.98
C THR A 258 17.07 8.55 25.43
N ARG A 259 17.64 7.78 26.36
CA ARG A 259 17.87 8.21 27.74
C ARG A 259 18.60 9.54 27.69
N ARG A 260 17.88 10.64 27.90
CA ARG A 260 18.51 11.93 28.25
C ARG A 260 19.27 11.70 29.56
N ARG A 261 20.59 11.65 29.47
CA ARG A 261 21.50 11.73 30.61
C ARG A 261 21.18 13.06 31.30
N MET A 262 20.62 13.01 32.51
CA MET A 262 20.64 14.16 33.40
C MET A 262 22.10 14.40 33.78
N ASP A 263 22.72 15.43 33.20
CA ASP A 263 23.99 15.91 33.67
C ASP A 263 23.80 16.52 35.06
N THR A 264 24.39 15.84 36.03
CA THR A 264 24.58 16.31 37.40
C THR A 264 25.27 17.67 37.39
N VAL A 265 24.53 18.71 37.78
CA VAL A 265 25.08 20.03 38.11
C VAL A 265 26.03 19.85 39.29
N LYS A 266 27.35 19.99 39.04
CA LYS A 266 28.36 20.16 40.08
C LYS A 266 28.07 21.47 40.83
N LYS A 267 27.81 21.37 42.13
CA LYS A 267 27.85 22.51 43.06
C LYS A 267 29.28 23.08 43.11
N PRO A 268 29.47 24.40 43.19
CA PRO A 268 30.78 24.97 43.45
C PRO A 268 31.17 24.73 44.92
N ALA A 269 32.42 24.36 45.13
CA ALA A 269 33.02 24.26 46.46
C ALA A 269 33.23 25.67 47.05
N THR A 270 32.91 25.79 48.34
CA THR A 270 33.60 26.69 49.28
C THR A 270 34.40 25.80 50.20
#